data_AF-A0A528CRE7-F1
#
_entry.id   AF-A0A528CRE7-F1
#
_cell.length_a   1.000
_cell.length_b   1.000
_cell.length_c   1.000
_cell.angle_alpha   90.00
_cell.angle_beta   90.00
_cell.angle_gamma   90.00
#
_symmetry.space_group_name_H-M   'P 1'
#
loop_
_entity.id
_entity.type
_entity.pdbx_description
1 polymer ?
#
loop_
_entity_poly.entity_id
_entity_poly.type
_entity_poly.pdbx_seq_one_letter_code
_entity_poly.pdbx_strand_id
1 'polypeptide(L)'
;ERSVVLQTLDHLWREHIVNLDHLRSVVGFRGYAQRDPLQEYKGEAFELFQAMLGNLRQAVTAQLMRVELVRQAAEAPPPEAPDMFGRHLDGTTGEDDFNGGETGLLVRQETHAIVAPENRDPKNPATWGKVGRNEACPCGSGKKYKHCHGAFA
;
A
#
# COMPACT_ATOMS: atom_id res chain seq x y z
N GLU A 1 0.68 1.35 -25.16
CA GLU A 1 0.22 0.51 -26.28
C GLU A 1 1.05 -0.75 -26.51
N ARG A 2 2.37 -0.65 -26.75
CA ARG A 2 3.21 -1.81 -27.13
C ARG A 2 3.18 -2.96 -26.13
N SER A 3 3.22 -2.65 -24.82
CA SER A 3 3.11 -3.66 -23.76
C SER A 3 1.77 -4.39 -23.77
N VAL A 4 0.66 -3.69 -24.08
CA VAL A 4 -0.68 -4.29 -24.14
C VAL A 4 -0.75 -5.27 -25.30
N VAL A 5 -0.30 -4.84 -26.49
CA VAL A 5 -0.26 -5.69 -27.69
C VAL A 5 0.55 -6.96 -27.46
N LEU A 6 1.75 -6.85 -26.90
CA LEU A 6 2.62 -8.00 -26.65
C LEU A 6 2.01 -8.98 -25.63
N GLN A 7 1.41 -8.48 -24.55
CA GLN A 7 0.75 -9.33 -23.55
C GLN A 7 -0.44 -10.08 -24.13
N THR A 8 -1.28 -9.41 -24.92
CA THR A 8 -2.43 -10.03 -25.58
C THR A 8 -1.98 -11.07 -26.62
N LEU A 9 -0.94 -10.75 -27.40
CA LEU A 9 -0.34 -11.68 -28.37
C LEU A 9 0.16 -12.95 -27.69
N ASP A 10 0.96 -12.82 -26.63
CA ASP A 10 1.55 -13.96 -25.92
C ASP A 10 0.48 -14.87 -25.30
N HIS A 11 -0.62 -14.30 -24.81
CA HIS A 11 -1.74 -15.07 -24.28
C HIS A 11 -2.45 -15.86 -25.40
N LEU A 12 -2.91 -15.19 -26.45
CA LEU A 12 -3.61 -15.82 -27.57
C LEU A 12 -2.75 -16.85 -28.31
N TRP A 13 -1.44 -16.59 -28.43
CA TRP A 13 -0.51 -17.50 -29.07
C TRP A 13 -0.32 -18.80 -28.29
N ARG A 14 -0.22 -18.72 -26.95
CA ARG A 14 -0.16 -19.92 -26.09
C ARG A 14 -1.41 -20.77 -26.23
N GLU A 15 -2.59 -20.14 -26.21
CA GLU A 15 -3.86 -20.84 -26.44
C GLU A 15 -3.92 -21.47 -27.84
N HIS A 16 -3.44 -20.76 -28.87
CA HIS A 16 -3.37 -21.29 -30.23
C HIS A 16 -2.48 -22.54 -30.34
N ILE A 17 -1.31 -22.55 -29.70
CA ILE A 17 -0.43 -23.73 -29.67
C ILE A 17 -1.13 -24.94 -29.03
N VAL A 18 -1.84 -24.72 -27.91
CA VAL A 18 -2.62 -25.77 -27.25
C VAL A 18 -3.74 -26.29 -28.17
N ASN A 19 -4.45 -25.40 -28.85
CA ASN A 19 -5.49 -25.76 -29.82
C ASN A 19 -4.92 -26.55 -31.01
N LEU A 20 -3.73 -26.22 -31.51
CA LEU A 20 -3.06 -26.98 -32.57
C LEU A 20 -2.65 -28.39 -32.11
N ASP A 21 -2.19 -28.55 -30.87
CA ASP A 21 -1.87 -29.88 -30.34
C ASP A 21 -3.14 -30.74 -30.19
N HIS A 22 -4.24 -30.14 -29.73
CA HIS A 22 -5.55 -30.80 -29.75
C HIS A 22 -5.96 -31.19 -31.17
N LEU A 23 -5.94 -30.27 -32.14
CA LEU A 23 -6.27 -30.54 -33.54
C LEU A 23 -5.44 -31.71 -34.09
N ARG A 24 -4.14 -31.73 -33.81
CA ARG A 24 -3.22 -32.80 -34.24
C ARG A 24 -3.62 -34.16 -33.68
N SER A 25 -4.14 -34.22 -32.45
CA SER A 25 -4.61 -35.47 -31.85
C SER A 25 -5.89 -36.02 -32.49
N VAL A 26 -6.77 -35.15 -33.02
CA VAL A 26 -8.08 -35.56 -33.56
C VAL A 26 -8.09 -35.72 -35.09
N VAL A 27 -7.22 -35.01 -35.82
CA VAL A 27 -7.24 -34.99 -37.30
C VAL A 27 -6.98 -36.36 -37.93
N GLY A 28 -6.28 -37.25 -37.22
CA GLY A 28 -6.03 -38.63 -37.67
C GLY A 28 -7.31 -39.42 -37.95
N PHE A 29 -8.42 -39.12 -37.25
CA PHE A 29 -9.70 -39.79 -37.49
C PHE A 29 -10.30 -39.45 -38.86
N ARG A 30 -9.88 -38.37 -39.54
CA ARG A 30 -10.35 -38.05 -40.90
C ARG A 30 -9.81 -39.00 -41.96
N GLY A 31 -8.73 -39.72 -41.66
CA GLY A 31 -8.22 -40.79 -42.51
C GLY A 31 -9.25 -41.91 -42.74
N TYR A 32 -10.17 -42.15 -41.80
CA TYR A 32 -11.27 -43.10 -41.97
C TYR A 32 -12.25 -42.69 -43.08
N ALA A 33 -12.35 -41.39 -43.39
CA ALA A 33 -13.17 -40.85 -44.46
C ALA A 33 -12.41 -40.70 -45.80
N GLN A 34 -11.23 -41.32 -45.93
CA GLN A 34 -10.34 -41.22 -47.10
C GLN A 34 -9.91 -39.79 -47.45
N ARG A 35 -10.02 -38.85 -46.50
CA ARG A 35 -9.47 -37.50 -46.64
C ARG A 35 -8.02 -37.48 -46.16
N ASP A 36 -7.18 -36.71 -46.83
CA ASP A 36 -5.78 -36.56 -46.42
C ASP A 36 -5.70 -35.76 -45.11
N PRO A 37 -5.32 -36.39 -43.98
CA PRO A 37 -5.30 -35.72 -42.67
C PRO A 37 -4.32 -34.55 -42.62
N LEU A 38 -3.27 -34.55 -43.45
CA LEU A 38 -2.30 -33.46 -43.49
C LEU A 38 -2.92 -32.18 -44.07
N GLN A 39 -3.74 -32.32 -45.11
CA GLN A 39 -4.38 -31.17 -45.76
C GLN A 39 -5.48 -30.59 -44.88
N GLU A 40 -6.29 -31.45 -44.26
CA GLU A 40 -7.31 -31.04 -43.29
C GLU A 40 -6.69 -30.28 -42.11
N TYR A 41 -5.59 -30.80 -41.55
CA TYR A 41 -4.84 -30.12 -40.49
C TYR A 41 -4.39 -28.73 -40.92
N LYS A 42 -3.78 -28.61 -42.11
CA LYS A 42 -3.30 -27.31 -42.62
C LYS A 42 -4.45 -26.32 -42.84
N GLY A 43 -5.57 -26.79 -43.37
CA GLY A 43 -6.77 -25.99 -43.58
C GLY A 43 -7.31 -25.42 -42.27
N GLU A 44 -7.62 -26.30 -41.32
CA GLU A 44 -8.18 -25.90 -40.03
C GLU A 44 -7.19 -25.09 -39.18
N ALA A 45 -5.91 -25.47 -39.17
CA ALA A 45 -4.88 -24.70 -38.45
C ALA A 45 -4.80 -23.26 -38.96
N PHE A 46 -4.92 -23.07 -40.29
CA PHE A 46 -4.90 -21.74 -40.89
C PHE A 46 -6.18 -20.94 -40.61
N GLU A 47 -7.35 -21.60 -40.60
CA GLU A 47 -8.61 -20.97 -40.18
C GLU A 47 -8.55 -20.50 -38.71
N LEU A 48 -8.06 -21.35 -37.80
CA LEU A 48 -7.86 -21.01 -36.39
C LEU A 48 -6.87 -19.85 -36.22
N PHE A 49 -5.79 -19.82 -37.02
CA PHE A 49 -4.82 -18.73 -37.00
C PHE A 49 -5.44 -17.40 -37.45
N GLN A 50 -6.23 -17.41 -38.52
CA GLN A 50 -6.94 -16.21 -38.98
C GLN A 50 -7.94 -15.70 -37.94
N ALA A 51 -8.69 -16.60 -37.30
CA ALA A 51 -9.60 -16.26 -36.20
C ALA A 51 -8.85 -15.64 -35.02
N MET A 52 -7.69 -16.20 -34.64
CA MET A 52 -6.82 -15.65 -33.59
C MET A 52 -6.35 -14.23 -33.94
N LEU A 53 -5.94 -13.96 -35.19
CA LEU A 53 -5.57 -12.60 -35.62
C LEU A 53 -6.74 -11.63 -35.56
N GLY A 54 -7.97 -12.09 -35.84
CA GLY A 54 -9.19 -11.31 -35.64
C GLY A 54 -9.41 -10.94 -34.18
N ASN A 55 -9.34 -11.94 -33.30
CA ASN A 55 -9.49 -11.79 -31.85
C ASN A 55 -8.41 -10.87 -31.26
N LEU A 56 -7.16 -10.98 -31.70
CA LEU A 56 -6.07 -10.10 -31.27
C LEU A 56 -6.41 -8.63 -31.56
N ARG A 57 -6.86 -8.31 -32.77
CA ARG A 57 -7.23 -6.94 -33.15
C ARG A 57 -8.36 -6.42 -32.28
N GLN A 58 -9.41 -7.22 -32.07
CA GLN A 58 -10.57 -6.84 -31.27
C GLN A 58 -10.23 -6.68 -29.78
N ALA A 59 -9.40 -7.57 -29.21
CA ALA A 59 -8.99 -7.51 -27.83
C ALA A 59 -8.10 -6.27 -27.56
N VAL A 60 -7.14 -6.00 -28.45
CA VAL A 60 -6.27 -4.82 -28.34
C VAL A 60 -7.09 -3.53 -28.44
N THR A 61 -8.00 -3.40 -29.41
CA THR A 61 -8.83 -2.18 -29.53
C THR A 61 -9.76 -2.01 -28.33
N ALA A 62 -10.41 -3.07 -27.86
CA ALA A 62 -11.27 -3.02 -26.69
C ALA A 62 -10.49 -2.61 -25.42
N GLN A 63 -9.29 -3.17 -25.23
CA GLN A 63 -8.46 -2.85 -24.07
C GLN A 63 -7.96 -1.41 -24.13
N LEU A 64 -7.50 -0.93 -25.29
CA LEU A 64 -7.10 0.47 -25.46
C LEU A 64 -8.25 1.45 -25.18
N MET A 65 -9.48 1.12 -25.56
CA MET A 65 -10.66 1.95 -25.30
C MET A 65 -11.12 1.94 -23.83
N ARG A 66 -10.72 0.94 -23.04
CA ARG A 66 -11.11 0.78 -21.63
C ARG A 66 -9.99 1.14 -20.63
N VAL A 67 -8.77 1.38 -21.11
CA VAL A 67 -7.65 1.77 -20.24
C VAL A 67 -7.87 3.19 -19.72
N GLU A 68 -8.48 3.29 -18.55
CA GLU A 68 -8.33 4.45 -17.69
C GLU A 68 -6.93 4.39 -17.09
N LEU A 69 -6.03 5.23 -17.61
CA LEU A 69 -4.75 5.49 -16.94
C LEU A 69 -5.07 6.20 -15.63
N VAL A 70 -5.26 5.42 -14.56
CA VAL A 70 -5.13 5.93 -13.20
C VAL A 70 -3.67 6.34 -13.07
N ARG A 71 -3.37 7.56 -13.51
CA ARG A 71 -2.18 8.29 -13.08
C ARG A 71 -2.37 8.38 -11.59
N GLN A 72 -1.71 7.46 -10.89
CA GLN A 72 -1.32 7.51 -9.49
C GLN A 72 -2.10 8.60 -8.78
N ALA A 73 -3.23 8.20 -8.18
CA ALA A 73 -4.12 9.07 -7.42
C ALA A 73 -3.28 10.19 -6.80
N ALA A 74 -3.45 11.42 -7.32
CA ALA A 74 -2.83 12.58 -6.74
C ALA A 74 -3.07 12.45 -5.24
N GLU A 75 -1.98 12.33 -4.48
CA GLU A 75 -1.95 11.95 -3.08
C GLU A 75 -3.18 12.51 -2.38
N ALA A 76 -4.19 11.66 -2.18
CA ALA A 76 -5.42 12.12 -1.57
C ALA A 76 -4.98 12.66 -0.20
N PRO A 77 -5.26 13.93 0.13
CA PRO A 77 -4.91 14.47 1.43
C PRO A 77 -5.41 13.46 2.47
N PRO A 78 -4.57 13.07 3.44
CA PRO A 78 -4.99 12.13 4.47
C PRO A 78 -6.34 12.62 5.02
N PRO A 79 -7.35 11.74 5.13
CA PRO A 79 -8.67 12.15 5.55
C PRO A 79 -8.52 12.92 6.86
N GLU A 80 -8.92 14.20 6.85
CA GLU A 80 -8.98 15.01 8.08
C GLU A 80 -9.87 14.22 9.04
N ALA A 81 -9.25 13.67 10.09
CA ALA A 81 -9.98 12.95 11.10
C ALA A 81 -11.02 13.92 11.68
N PRO A 82 -12.31 13.53 11.78
CA PRO A 82 -13.31 14.40 12.37
C PRO A 82 -12.88 14.76 13.79
N ASP A 83 -13.03 16.03 14.17
CA ASP A 83 -12.73 16.50 15.52
C ASP A 83 -13.53 15.67 16.53
N MET A 84 -12.83 14.81 17.27
CA MET A 84 -13.41 13.94 18.27
C MET A 84 -13.65 14.76 19.54
N PHE A 85 -14.89 15.21 19.73
CA PHE A 85 -15.32 15.82 20.99
C PHE A 85 -15.60 14.70 22.00
N GLY A 86 -14.73 14.58 23.01
CA GLY A 86 -14.98 13.70 24.16
C GLY A 86 -16.08 14.28 25.04
N ARG A 87 -17.15 13.51 25.25
CA ARG A 87 -18.23 13.83 26.17
C ARG A 87 -18.28 12.74 27.24
N HIS A 88 -18.08 13.11 28.50
CA HIS A 88 -18.16 12.18 29.63
C HIS A 88 -19.17 12.74 30.63
N LEU A 89 -20.38 12.18 30.58
CA LEU A 89 -21.45 12.52 31.50
C LEU A 89 -21.32 11.64 32.74
N ASP A 90 -21.12 12.24 33.89
CA ASP A 90 -21.12 11.52 35.17
C ASP A 90 -22.54 11.01 35.46
N GLY A 91 -22.69 9.70 35.64
CA GLY A 91 -23.96 9.02 35.88
C GLY A 91 -24.63 9.37 37.21
N THR A 92 -23.94 10.06 38.13
CA THR A 92 -24.50 10.46 39.43
C THR A 92 -24.93 11.92 39.51
N THR A 93 -24.29 12.82 38.75
CA THR A 93 -24.56 14.26 38.77
C THR A 93 -25.17 14.78 37.47
N GLY A 94 -25.04 14.05 36.36
CA GLY A 94 -25.54 14.46 35.04
C GLY A 94 -24.76 15.61 34.41
N GLU A 95 -23.65 16.01 35.03
CA GLU A 95 -22.74 17.04 34.52
C GLU A 95 -21.69 16.41 33.59
N ASP A 96 -21.18 17.23 32.66
CA ASP A 96 -20.22 16.80 31.65
C ASP A 96 -18.81 17.24 32.08
N ASP A 97 -17.98 16.26 32.47
CA ASP A 97 -16.64 16.50 33.02
C ASP A 97 -15.70 17.21 32.03
N PHE A 98 -16.03 17.19 30.74
CA PHE A 98 -15.25 17.84 29.67
C PHE A 98 -15.73 19.25 29.30
N ASN A 99 -16.94 19.65 29.72
CA ASN A 99 -17.55 20.92 29.33
C ASN A 99 -17.33 22.06 30.35
N GLY A 100 -16.72 21.75 31.50
CA GLY A 100 -16.39 22.72 32.56
C GLY A 100 -15.06 23.43 32.28
N GLY A 101 -15.12 24.57 31.59
CA GLY A 101 -13.96 25.37 31.17
C GLY A 101 -13.04 25.94 32.26
N GLU A 102 -13.08 25.49 33.51
CA GLU A 102 -12.22 26.03 34.59
C GLU A 102 -11.65 25.01 35.60
N THR A 103 -11.80 23.70 35.41
CA THR A 103 -11.31 22.70 36.39
C THR A 103 -10.50 21.55 35.78
N GLY A 104 -9.79 21.80 34.68
CA GLY A 104 -8.81 20.88 34.10
C GLY A 104 -7.40 20.93 34.73
N LEU A 105 -7.23 21.58 35.88
CA LEU A 105 -5.91 21.74 36.54
C LEU A 105 -5.73 20.85 37.77
N LEU A 106 -6.18 19.60 37.77
CA LEU A 106 -5.73 18.60 38.77
C LEU A 106 -5.48 17.20 38.18
N VAL A 107 -5.27 17.08 36.86
CA VAL A 107 -4.61 15.89 36.31
C VAL A 107 -3.10 16.09 36.46
N ARG A 108 -2.61 15.67 37.62
CA ARG A 108 -1.27 15.15 37.90
C ARG A 108 -0.24 15.44 36.79
N GLN A 109 0.43 16.57 36.96
CA GLN A 109 1.59 17.02 36.20
C GLN A 109 2.76 16.03 36.36
N GLU A 110 2.74 14.91 35.62
CA GLU A 110 3.97 14.17 35.33
C GLU A 110 4.62 14.82 34.11
N THR A 111 5.54 15.74 34.42
CA THR A 111 6.36 16.52 33.50
C THR A 111 7.23 15.62 32.62
N HIS A 112 6.69 15.17 31.49
CA HIS A 112 7.47 14.62 30.38
C HIS A 112 7.58 15.60 29.21
N ALA A 113 7.63 16.90 29.50
CA ALA A 113 7.99 17.91 28.51
C ALA A 113 9.46 17.72 28.09
N ILE A 114 9.71 17.65 26.79
CA ILE A 114 11.06 17.70 26.22
C ILE A 114 11.49 19.17 26.23
N VAL A 115 12.30 19.55 27.21
CA VAL A 115 12.79 20.93 27.37
C VAL A 115 14.06 21.11 26.54
N ALA A 116 14.12 22.17 25.72
CA ALA A 116 15.31 22.52 24.94
C ALA A 116 16.52 22.80 25.85
N PRO A 117 17.76 22.46 25.44
CA PRO A 117 18.95 22.52 26.32
C PRO A 117 19.25 23.93 26.87
N GLU A 118 18.84 24.97 26.16
CA GLU A 118 19.03 26.38 26.53
C GLU A 118 18.18 26.80 27.74
N ASN A 119 17.06 26.12 27.97
CA ASN A 119 16.11 26.42 29.05
C ASN A 119 16.31 25.52 30.28
N ARG A 120 17.38 24.71 30.33
CA ARG A 120 17.68 23.82 31.45
C ARG A 120 18.63 24.52 32.41
N ASP A 121 18.17 24.82 33.62
CA ASP A 121 19.03 25.44 34.65
C ASP A 121 19.92 24.37 35.30
N PRO A 122 21.27 24.46 35.21
CA PRO A 122 22.18 23.48 35.81
C PRO A 122 22.02 23.27 37.32
N LYS A 123 21.40 24.21 38.04
CA LYS A 123 21.22 24.14 39.50
C LYS A 123 19.86 23.58 39.91
N ASN A 124 18.92 23.43 38.99
CA ASN A 124 17.57 22.97 39.30
C ASN A 124 17.15 21.76 38.44
N PRO A 125 17.29 20.52 38.97
CA PRO A 125 16.94 19.28 38.25
C PRO A 125 15.49 19.18 37.77
N ALA A 126 14.55 19.89 38.42
CA ALA A 126 13.15 19.89 38.02
C ALA A 126 12.92 20.58 36.66
N THR A 127 13.86 21.42 36.22
CA THR A 127 13.79 22.15 34.93
C THR A 127 14.29 21.35 33.74
N TRP A 128 14.93 20.20 33.97
CA TRP A 128 15.62 19.45 32.91
C TRP A 128 14.68 18.66 32.00
N GLY A 129 13.48 18.33 32.48
CA GLY A 129 12.50 17.52 31.75
C GLY A 129 13.07 16.15 31.33
N LYS A 130 12.62 15.61 30.19
CA LYS A 130 13.13 14.33 29.66
C LYS A 130 14.47 14.54 28.95
N VAL A 131 15.57 14.24 29.64
CA VAL A 131 16.94 14.32 29.10
C VAL A 131 17.33 12.99 28.43
N GLY A 132 17.85 13.05 27.21
CA GLY A 132 18.33 11.86 26.49
C GLY A 132 19.53 11.20 27.20
N ARG A 133 19.53 9.86 27.29
CA ARG A 133 20.56 9.09 28.01
C ARG A 133 22.02 9.38 27.58
N ASN A 134 22.23 9.76 26.32
CA ASN A 134 23.55 10.06 25.77
C ASN A 134 23.85 11.57 25.61
N GLU A 135 22.91 12.47 25.94
CA GLU A 135 23.11 13.92 25.89
C GLU A 135 24.11 14.39 26.95
N ALA A 136 24.70 15.58 26.76
CA ALA A 136 25.50 16.23 27.79
C ALA A 136 24.62 16.48 29.03
N CYS A 137 25.14 16.15 30.22
CA CYS A 137 24.41 16.37 31.47
C CYS A 137 24.07 17.85 31.64
N PRO A 138 22.79 18.22 31.85
CA PRO A 138 22.38 19.61 32.07
C PRO A 138 23.01 20.25 33.32
N CYS A 139 23.55 19.43 34.23
CA CYS A 139 24.29 19.83 35.42
C CYS A 139 25.65 20.54 35.15
N GLY A 140 26.05 20.71 33.88
CA GLY A 140 27.30 21.38 33.51
C GLY A 140 28.58 20.55 33.74
N SER A 141 28.46 19.26 34.04
CA SER A 141 29.61 18.38 34.37
C SER A 141 30.44 17.92 33.16
N GLY A 142 30.01 18.23 31.93
CA GLY A 142 30.65 17.82 30.68
C GLY A 142 30.56 16.32 30.35
N LYS A 143 29.96 15.50 31.22
CA LYS A 143 29.76 14.05 31.04
C LYS A 143 28.40 13.76 30.40
N LYS A 144 28.28 12.61 29.70
CA LYS A 144 26.97 12.14 29.20
C LYS A 144 26.02 11.85 30.36
N TYR A 145 24.72 12.09 30.18
CA TYR A 145 23.69 11.94 31.23
C TYR A 145 23.77 10.57 31.92
N LYS A 146 23.90 9.46 31.18
CA LYS A 146 24.09 8.10 31.72
C LYS A 146 25.31 7.88 32.60
N HIS A 147 26.31 8.75 32.53
CA HIS A 147 27.55 8.67 33.33
C HIS A 147 27.58 9.73 34.43
N CYS A 148 26.47 10.42 34.66
CA CYS A 148 26.31 11.44 35.69
C CYS A 148 25.00 11.19 36.43
N HIS A 149 23.98 12.03 36.24
CA HIS A 149 22.70 11.92 36.94
C HIS A 149 21.81 10.74 36.49
N GLY A 150 22.13 10.11 35.36
CA GLY A 150 21.50 8.87 34.88
C GLY A 150 22.31 7.60 35.14
N ALA A 151 23.33 7.65 36.00
CA ALA A 151 24.13 6.48 36.40
C ALA A 151 23.46 5.64 37.51
N PHE A 152 22.55 6.25 38.27
CA PHE A 152 21.81 5.64 39.38
C PHE A 152 20.28 5.64 39.16
N ALA A 153 19.84 5.89 37.92
CA ALA A 153 18.43 5.91 37.51
C ALA A 153 18.08 4.67 36.68
#